data_AF-A0A442ITZ4-F1
#
_entry.id   AF-A0A442ITZ4-F1
#
_cell.length_a   1.000
_cell.length_b   1.000
_cell.length_c   1.000
_cell.angle_alpha   90.00
_cell.angle_beta   90.00
_cell.angle_gamma   90.00
#
_symmetry.space_group_name_H-M   'P 1'
#
loop_
_entity.id
_entity.type
_entity.pdbx_description
1 polymer ?
#
loop_
_entity_poly.entity_id
_entity_poly.type
_entity_poly.pdbx_seq_one_letter_code
_entity_poly.pdbx_strand_id
1 'polypeptide(L)'
;MRWFKQSFAEQINKSITQTPFDIDLMTALATQETFEVWGNLFKTMDAAKILEICVGDTIDAPGRTAFPTTKQNLLTDPNGQRLFTVAREALEAVGEHNATYHKVAAANPNKFCHGFGIFQYDIQFSRHGVDPDFFLGRQWFQFDRSLAKALLELHHAQTRAGLGGKVVLSDLEQAHVAIAYNAGSFNPSKGLKQGFKDKGSGKFYGELIFDYMTMSKSL
;
A
#
# COMPACT_ATOMS: atom_id res chain seq x y z
N MET A 1 7.32 -10.86 7.31
CA MET A 1 8.16 -11.17 6.13
C MET A 1 8.19 -12.65 5.77
N ARG A 2 8.67 -13.56 6.63
CA ARG A 2 8.69 -15.01 6.33
C ARG A 2 7.34 -15.57 5.90
N TRP A 3 6.28 -15.29 6.67
CA TRP A 3 4.91 -15.67 6.32
C TRP A 3 4.47 -15.14 4.95
N PHE A 4 4.77 -13.87 4.65
CA PHE A 4 4.42 -13.25 3.37
C PHE A 4 5.09 -13.95 2.19
N LYS A 5 6.40 -14.21 2.30
CA LYS A 5 7.14 -14.98 1.28
C LYS A 5 6.56 -16.39 1.13
N GLN A 6 6.32 -17.10 2.22
CA GLN A 6 5.75 -18.45 2.17
C GLN A 6 4.37 -18.48 1.50
N SER A 7 3.56 -17.44 1.71
CA SER A 7 2.19 -17.37 1.18
C SER A 7 2.15 -16.93 -0.29
N PHE A 8 3.08 -16.08 -0.73
CA PHE A 8 2.92 -15.35 -1.99
C PHE A 8 4.14 -15.37 -2.93
N ALA A 9 5.28 -15.94 -2.54
CA ALA A 9 6.51 -15.92 -3.34
C ALA A 9 6.32 -16.48 -4.75
N GLU A 10 5.61 -17.59 -4.90
CA GLU A 10 5.38 -18.23 -6.20
C GLU A 10 4.69 -17.25 -7.17
N GLN A 11 3.60 -16.62 -6.70
CA GLN A 11 2.82 -15.68 -7.49
C GLN A 11 3.59 -14.39 -7.80
N ILE A 12 4.37 -13.90 -6.83
CA ILE A 12 5.27 -12.74 -7.03
C ILE A 12 6.30 -13.08 -8.09
N ASN A 13 7.09 -14.14 -7.90
CA ASN A 13 8.19 -14.54 -8.79
C ASN A 13 7.72 -14.70 -10.24
N LYS A 14 6.54 -15.30 -10.43
CA LYS A 14 5.92 -15.42 -11.76
C LYS A 14 5.62 -14.06 -12.39
N SER A 15 5.16 -13.09 -11.60
CA SER A 15 4.77 -11.77 -12.09
C SER A 15 5.95 -10.83 -12.31
N ILE A 16 7.05 -11.00 -11.56
CA ILE A 16 8.24 -10.12 -11.64
C ILE A 16 9.30 -10.56 -12.64
N THR A 17 9.15 -11.73 -13.27
CA THR A 17 10.19 -12.36 -14.12
C THR A 17 10.74 -11.45 -15.23
N GLN A 18 9.95 -10.49 -15.72
CA GLN A 18 10.34 -9.54 -16.77
C GLN A 18 10.42 -8.09 -16.26
N THR A 19 10.57 -7.93 -14.95
CA THR A 19 10.67 -6.62 -14.29
C THR A 19 12.03 -6.52 -13.60
N PRO A 20 12.53 -5.29 -13.34
CA PRO A 20 13.77 -5.11 -12.59
C PRO A 20 13.59 -5.26 -11.07
N PHE A 21 12.39 -5.63 -10.61
CA PHE A 21 12.02 -5.73 -9.20
C PHE A 21 12.20 -7.16 -8.69
N ASP A 22 12.53 -7.29 -7.41
CA ASP A 22 12.67 -8.59 -6.75
C ASP A 22 11.62 -8.83 -5.66
N ILE A 23 11.60 -10.06 -5.15
CA ILE A 23 10.70 -10.46 -4.07
C ILE A 23 10.99 -9.72 -2.75
N ASP A 24 12.21 -9.24 -2.54
CA ASP A 24 12.60 -8.54 -1.31
C ASP A 24 12.05 -7.12 -1.28
N LEU A 25 12.05 -6.42 -2.41
CA LEU A 25 11.32 -5.16 -2.57
C LEU A 25 9.83 -5.36 -2.33
N MET A 26 9.20 -6.37 -2.95
CA MET A 26 7.77 -6.63 -2.73
C MET A 26 7.47 -6.96 -1.27
N THR A 27 8.34 -7.73 -0.61
CA THR A 27 8.20 -8.06 0.82
C THR A 27 8.37 -6.82 1.70
N ALA A 28 9.31 -5.93 1.37
CA ALA A 28 9.54 -4.68 2.08
C ALA A 28 8.34 -3.73 1.94
N LEU A 29 7.78 -3.60 0.74
CA LEU A 29 6.56 -2.81 0.51
C LEU A 29 5.38 -3.37 1.31
N ALA A 30 5.05 -4.65 1.18
CA ALA A 30 3.95 -5.25 1.96
C ALA A 30 4.12 -5.08 3.47
N THR A 31 5.37 -5.11 3.95
CA THR A 31 5.67 -4.87 5.37
C THR A 31 5.44 -3.40 5.74
N GLN A 32 6.01 -2.48 4.97
CA GLN A 32 5.91 -1.06 5.25
C GLN A 32 4.46 -0.55 5.13
N GLU A 33 3.69 -1.09 4.19
CA GLU A 33 2.36 -0.61 3.87
C GLU A 33 1.26 -1.19 4.79
N THR A 34 1.36 -2.45 5.21
CA THR A 34 0.24 -3.11 5.92
C THR A 34 0.63 -4.03 7.07
N PHE A 35 1.90 -4.10 7.49
CA PHE A 35 2.30 -4.99 8.59
C PHE A 35 1.55 -4.71 9.89
N GLU A 36 1.16 -3.46 10.15
CA GLU A 36 0.35 -3.10 11.33
C GLU A 36 -1.03 -3.80 11.35
N VAL A 37 -1.51 -4.26 10.20
CA VAL A 37 -2.75 -5.03 10.08
C VAL A 37 -2.44 -6.52 10.24
N TRP A 38 -1.62 -7.10 9.36
CA TRP A 38 -1.48 -8.55 9.28
C TRP A 38 -0.43 -9.16 10.22
N GLY A 39 0.44 -8.34 10.83
CA GLY A 39 1.67 -8.77 11.50
C GLY A 39 1.49 -9.73 12.68
N ASN A 40 0.31 -9.79 13.29
CA ASN A 40 -0.03 -10.84 14.26
C ASN A 40 -1.16 -11.76 13.79
N LEU A 41 -1.99 -11.32 12.85
CA LEU A 41 -3.17 -12.06 12.41
C LEU A 41 -2.82 -13.33 11.65
N PHE A 42 -1.67 -13.37 10.96
CA PHE A 42 -1.22 -14.56 10.25
C PHE A 42 -1.05 -15.82 11.12
N LYS A 43 -0.97 -15.66 12.45
CA LYS A 43 -0.87 -16.78 13.39
C LYS A 43 -2.21 -17.46 13.66
N THR A 44 -3.32 -16.77 13.39
CA THR A 44 -4.67 -17.19 13.79
C THR A 44 -5.71 -17.05 12.68
N MET A 45 -5.32 -16.49 11.52
CA MET A 45 -6.18 -16.18 10.40
C MET A 45 -5.52 -16.63 9.10
N ASP A 46 -6.30 -17.21 8.20
CA ASP A 46 -5.80 -17.59 6.88
C ASP A 46 -5.46 -16.36 6.03
N ALA A 47 -4.63 -16.58 5.00
CA ALA A 47 -4.16 -15.52 4.14
C ALA A 47 -5.30 -14.81 3.38
N ALA A 48 -6.34 -15.55 2.97
CA ALA A 48 -7.45 -14.96 2.22
C ALA A 48 -8.20 -13.94 3.08
N LYS A 49 -8.51 -14.29 4.33
CA LYS A 49 -9.21 -13.39 5.25
C LYS A 49 -8.35 -12.18 5.65
N ILE A 50 -7.03 -12.37 5.76
CA ILE A 50 -6.10 -11.27 5.98
C ILE A 50 -6.13 -10.27 4.81
N LEU A 51 -6.14 -10.74 3.57
CA LEU A 51 -6.18 -9.86 2.39
C LEU A 51 -7.45 -9.00 2.37
N GLU A 52 -8.58 -9.51 2.85
CA GLU A 52 -9.83 -8.73 2.93
C GLU A 52 -9.70 -7.46 3.78
N ILE A 53 -8.93 -7.55 4.87
CA ILE A 53 -8.79 -6.49 5.87
C ILE A 53 -7.49 -5.71 5.76
N CYS A 54 -6.61 -6.04 4.82
CA CYS A 54 -5.43 -5.25 4.47
C CYS A 54 -5.85 -3.94 3.79
N VAL A 55 -6.47 -3.05 4.55
CA VAL A 55 -6.91 -1.71 4.16
C VAL A 55 -6.42 -0.72 5.21
N GLY A 56 -6.33 0.55 4.86
CA GLY A 56 -5.72 1.53 5.74
C GLY A 56 -5.93 2.97 5.25
N ASP A 57 -5.13 3.87 5.81
CA ASP A 57 -5.19 5.32 5.63
C ASP A 57 -6.59 5.92 5.86
N THR A 58 -6.76 6.67 6.95
CA THR A 58 -8.01 7.38 7.24
C THR A 58 -7.82 8.90 7.26
N ILE A 59 -6.69 9.37 6.73
CA ILE A 59 -6.31 10.79 6.79
C ILE A 59 -7.17 11.57 5.80
N ASP A 60 -7.83 12.62 6.30
CA ASP A 60 -8.54 13.59 5.47
C ASP A 60 -7.79 14.92 5.49
N ALA A 61 -8.29 15.89 4.72
CA ALA A 61 -7.89 17.29 4.85
C ALA A 61 -7.99 17.76 6.32
N PRO A 62 -7.03 18.58 6.79
CA PRO A 62 -5.93 19.18 6.02
C PRO A 62 -4.70 18.26 5.85
N GLY A 63 -4.72 17.04 6.40
CA GLY A 63 -3.59 16.09 6.31
C GLY A 63 -3.44 15.41 4.96
N ARG A 64 -4.45 15.49 4.09
CA ARG A 64 -4.49 14.90 2.75
C ARG A 64 -4.90 15.95 1.71
N THR A 65 -4.21 15.95 0.57
CA THR A 65 -4.49 16.81 -0.58
C THR A 65 -4.93 16.03 -1.82
N ALA A 66 -4.60 14.73 -1.89
CA ALA A 66 -5.09 13.82 -2.92
C ALA A 66 -6.61 13.62 -2.80
N PHE A 67 -7.27 13.35 -3.92
CA PHE A 67 -8.69 12.97 -3.89
C PHE A 67 -8.87 11.60 -3.22
N PRO A 68 -10.02 11.31 -2.62
CA PRO A 68 -10.91 12.29 -2.02
C PRO A 68 -10.23 12.90 -0.79
N THR A 69 -10.37 14.21 -0.58
CA THR A 69 -9.83 14.88 0.61
C THR A 69 -10.73 14.75 1.83
N THR A 70 -12.02 14.47 1.61
CA THR A 70 -13.06 14.25 2.62
C THR A 70 -14.16 13.37 2.03
N LYS A 71 -15.08 12.87 2.86
CA LYS A 71 -16.31 12.21 2.39
C LYS A 71 -17.09 13.07 1.40
N GLN A 72 -17.31 14.34 1.72
CA GLN A 72 -18.08 15.23 0.84
C GLN A 72 -17.42 15.37 -0.54
N ASN A 73 -16.09 15.37 -0.60
CA ASN A 73 -15.36 15.35 -1.85
C ASN A 73 -15.54 14.02 -2.61
N LEU A 74 -15.49 12.87 -1.92
CA LEU A 74 -15.75 11.57 -2.55
C LEU A 74 -17.15 11.52 -3.17
N LEU A 75 -18.16 12.06 -2.49
CA LEU A 75 -19.55 12.07 -2.96
C LEU A 75 -19.79 12.89 -4.24
N THR A 76 -18.81 13.69 -4.68
CA THR A 76 -18.88 14.39 -5.98
C THR A 76 -18.58 13.48 -7.18
N ASP A 77 -17.99 12.31 -6.95
CA ASP A 77 -17.74 11.32 -8.01
C ASP A 77 -19.03 10.54 -8.33
N PRO A 78 -19.27 10.14 -9.60
CA PRO A 78 -20.45 9.35 -9.97
C PRO A 78 -20.65 8.07 -9.15
N ASN A 79 -19.56 7.44 -8.68
CA ASN A 79 -19.62 6.26 -7.82
C ASN A 79 -19.42 6.60 -6.32
N GLY A 80 -19.33 7.87 -5.96
CA GLY A 80 -18.88 8.34 -4.66
C GLY A 80 -19.61 7.74 -3.46
N GLN A 81 -20.94 7.63 -3.54
CA GLN A 81 -21.72 7.03 -2.45
C GLN A 81 -21.42 5.53 -2.28
N ARG A 82 -21.27 4.78 -3.38
CA ARG A 82 -20.96 3.35 -3.33
C ARG A 82 -19.53 3.12 -2.85
N LEU A 83 -18.59 3.94 -3.31
CA LEU A 83 -17.21 3.94 -2.86
C LEU A 83 -17.11 4.24 -1.36
N PHE A 84 -17.84 5.24 -0.86
CA PHE A 84 -17.90 5.54 0.57
C PHE A 84 -18.40 4.35 1.38
N THR A 85 -19.49 3.70 0.95
CA THR A 85 -20.03 2.52 1.62
C THR A 85 -18.99 1.42 1.71
N VAL A 86 -18.36 1.04 0.59
CA VAL A 86 -17.35 -0.01 0.56
C VAL A 86 -16.13 0.35 1.43
N ALA A 87 -15.65 1.59 1.33
CA ALA A 87 -14.50 2.06 2.10
C ALA A 87 -14.78 2.18 3.60
N ARG A 88 -16.03 2.47 3.97
CA ARG A 88 -16.49 2.51 5.34
C ARG A 88 -16.60 1.12 5.94
N GLU A 89 -17.22 0.19 5.22
CA GLU A 89 -17.30 -1.22 5.62
C GLU A 89 -15.91 -1.84 5.80
N ALA A 90 -14.96 -1.50 4.92
CA ALA A 90 -13.58 -1.94 5.04
C ALA A 90 -12.90 -1.40 6.31
N LEU A 91 -13.12 -0.12 6.64
CA LEU A 91 -12.62 0.49 7.88
C LEU A 91 -13.20 -0.20 9.13
N GLU A 92 -14.49 -0.53 9.11
CA GLU A 92 -15.15 -1.23 10.22
C GLU A 92 -14.60 -2.66 10.36
N ALA A 93 -14.41 -3.38 9.26
CA ALA A 93 -13.88 -4.74 9.26
C ALA A 93 -12.44 -4.80 9.79
N VAL A 94 -11.53 -3.93 9.35
CA VAL A 94 -10.17 -3.88 9.93
C VAL A 94 -10.21 -3.42 11.39
N GLY A 95 -11.20 -2.60 11.77
CA GLY A 95 -11.45 -2.17 13.14
C GLY A 95 -11.81 -3.32 14.09
N GLU A 96 -12.31 -4.46 13.61
CA GLU A 96 -12.53 -5.65 14.46
C GLU A 96 -11.21 -6.26 14.96
N HIS A 97 -10.11 -5.97 14.28
CA HIS A 97 -8.79 -6.57 14.54
C HIS A 97 -7.71 -5.55 14.93
N ASN A 98 -7.96 -4.25 14.74
CA ASN A 98 -7.02 -3.20 15.05
C ASN A 98 -7.70 -2.05 15.82
N ALA A 99 -7.26 -1.85 17.07
CA ALA A 99 -7.86 -0.88 17.99
C ALA A 99 -7.78 0.57 17.51
N THR A 100 -6.76 0.94 16.72
CA THR A 100 -6.62 2.28 16.16
C THR A 100 -7.73 2.53 15.14
N TYR A 101 -7.93 1.60 14.19
CA TYR A 101 -9.01 1.70 13.21
C TYR A 101 -10.40 1.59 13.86
N HIS A 102 -10.55 0.71 14.86
CA HIS A 102 -11.78 0.62 15.65
C HIS A 102 -12.20 1.97 16.22
N LYS A 103 -11.25 2.67 16.88
CA LYS A 103 -11.50 3.98 17.48
C LYS A 103 -11.90 5.02 16.44
N VAL A 104 -11.25 5.01 15.27
CA VAL A 104 -11.59 5.93 14.17
C VAL A 104 -13.01 5.65 13.67
N ALA A 105 -13.33 4.38 13.41
CA ALA A 105 -14.64 3.96 12.94
C ALA A 105 -15.75 4.35 13.93
N ALA A 106 -15.57 4.04 15.21
CA ALA A 106 -16.56 4.30 16.26
C ALA A 106 -16.81 5.80 16.49
N ALA A 107 -15.74 6.62 16.45
CA ALA A 107 -15.86 8.05 16.75
C ALA A 107 -16.32 8.91 15.57
N ASN A 108 -16.10 8.46 14.32
CA ASN A 108 -16.27 9.31 13.15
C ASN A 108 -17.03 8.58 12.04
N PRO A 109 -18.36 8.79 11.88
CA PRO A 109 -19.16 8.12 10.86
C PRO A 109 -18.84 8.56 9.42
N ASN A 110 -18.10 9.65 9.24
CA ASN A 110 -17.68 10.14 7.93
C ASN A 110 -16.28 9.68 7.52
N LYS A 111 -15.54 8.98 8.41
CA LYS A 111 -14.23 8.41 8.09
C LYS A 111 -14.39 7.08 7.35
N PHE A 112 -13.48 6.83 6.42
CA PHE A 112 -13.39 5.64 5.57
C PHE A 112 -11.92 5.38 5.23
N CYS A 113 -11.60 4.19 4.74
CA CYS A 113 -10.26 3.85 4.26
C CYS A 113 -9.97 4.49 2.89
N HIS A 114 -8.76 5.02 2.73
CA HIS A 114 -8.24 5.52 1.47
C HIS A 114 -7.31 4.51 0.78
N GLY A 115 -6.61 3.66 1.53
CA GLY A 115 -5.70 2.64 1.00
C GLY A 115 -6.29 1.23 1.02
N PHE A 116 -6.15 0.49 -0.09
CA PHE A 116 -6.74 -0.85 -0.26
C PHE A 116 -5.73 -1.90 -0.71
N GLY A 117 -5.80 -3.07 -0.08
CA GLY A 117 -4.93 -4.21 -0.35
C GLY A 117 -3.59 -4.14 0.36
N ILE A 118 -2.87 -5.26 0.31
CA ILE A 118 -1.61 -5.47 1.03
C ILE A 118 -0.49 -4.49 0.63
N PHE A 119 -0.62 -3.84 -0.55
CA PHE A 119 0.30 -2.82 -1.07
C PHE A 119 -0.31 -1.39 -1.07
N GLN A 120 -1.46 -1.19 -0.43
CA GLN A 120 -2.14 0.11 -0.25
C GLN A 120 -2.41 0.88 -1.56
N TYR A 121 -3.18 0.29 -2.47
CA TYR A 121 -3.67 0.98 -3.66
C TYR A 121 -4.74 2.02 -3.29
N ASP A 122 -4.50 3.27 -3.65
CA ASP A 122 -5.24 4.41 -3.13
C ASP A 122 -6.56 4.64 -3.89
N ILE A 123 -7.66 4.88 -3.16
CA ILE A 123 -9.01 5.14 -3.68
C ILE A 123 -9.07 6.35 -4.61
N GLN A 124 -8.06 7.22 -4.61
CA GLN A 124 -7.92 8.30 -5.59
C GLN A 124 -7.98 7.79 -7.04
N PHE A 125 -7.52 6.56 -7.29
CA PHE A 125 -7.57 5.95 -8.62
C PHE A 125 -8.98 5.53 -9.06
N SER A 126 -9.98 5.62 -8.19
CA SER A 126 -11.39 5.52 -8.60
C SER A 126 -11.90 6.78 -9.32
N ARG A 127 -11.25 7.93 -9.07
CA ARG A 127 -11.69 9.25 -9.53
C ARG A 127 -11.86 9.27 -11.04
N HIS A 128 -12.95 9.89 -11.51
CA HIS A 128 -13.25 10.03 -12.94
C HIS A 128 -13.39 8.70 -13.68
N GLY A 129 -13.69 7.62 -12.96
CA GLY A 129 -13.93 6.31 -13.55
C GLY A 129 -12.66 5.60 -14.03
N VAL A 130 -11.46 5.99 -13.56
CA VAL A 130 -10.20 5.36 -13.96
C VAL A 130 -10.15 3.89 -13.55
N ASP A 131 -10.48 3.57 -12.29
CA ASP A 131 -10.51 2.18 -11.80
C ASP A 131 -11.49 1.97 -10.63
N PRO A 132 -12.76 2.40 -10.72
CA PRO A 132 -13.72 2.24 -9.63
C PRO A 132 -14.03 0.76 -9.33
N ASP A 133 -13.93 -0.12 -10.32
CA ASP A 133 -14.27 -1.54 -10.20
C ASP A 133 -13.32 -2.33 -9.29
N PHE A 134 -12.06 -1.90 -9.17
CA PHE A 134 -11.13 -2.48 -8.21
C PHE A 134 -11.68 -2.36 -6.78
N PHE A 135 -12.25 -1.19 -6.45
CA PHE A 135 -12.81 -0.92 -5.13
C PHE A 135 -14.22 -1.49 -5.01
N LEU A 136 -15.12 -1.17 -5.95
CA LEU A 136 -16.52 -1.59 -5.89
C LEU A 136 -16.69 -3.11 -5.92
N GLY A 137 -15.81 -3.81 -6.65
CA GLY A 137 -15.76 -5.27 -6.73
C GLY A 137 -14.91 -5.94 -5.65
N ARG A 138 -14.37 -5.17 -4.68
CA ARG A 138 -13.50 -5.66 -3.61
C ARG A 138 -12.31 -6.49 -4.12
N GLN A 139 -11.72 -6.07 -5.23
CA GLN A 139 -10.68 -6.85 -5.90
C GLN A 139 -9.40 -6.96 -5.07
N TRP A 140 -9.18 -6.06 -4.10
CA TRP A 140 -8.04 -6.16 -3.17
C TRP A 140 -8.05 -7.41 -2.28
N PHE A 141 -9.17 -8.14 -2.22
CA PHE A 141 -9.27 -9.44 -1.56
C PHE A 141 -8.39 -10.49 -2.28
N GLN A 142 -8.08 -10.27 -3.55
CA GLN A 142 -7.32 -11.16 -4.41
C GLN A 142 -5.89 -10.65 -4.53
N PHE A 143 -4.91 -11.47 -4.12
CA PHE A 143 -3.52 -11.04 -4.09
C PHE A 143 -2.97 -10.67 -5.48
N ASP A 144 -3.32 -11.40 -6.55
CA ASP A 144 -2.92 -11.06 -7.93
C ASP A 144 -3.39 -9.67 -8.34
N ARG A 145 -4.61 -9.29 -7.94
CA ARG A 145 -5.18 -7.99 -8.29
C ARG A 145 -4.40 -6.86 -7.62
N SER A 146 -4.09 -7.00 -6.33
CA SER A 146 -3.24 -6.04 -5.62
C SER A 146 -1.81 -6.02 -6.16
N LEU A 147 -1.24 -7.18 -6.46
CA LEU A 147 0.10 -7.30 -7.03
C LEU A 147 0.20 -6.60 -8.40
N ALA A 148 -0.79 -6.79 -9.27
CA ALA A 148 -0.82 -6.16 -10.58
C ALA A 148 -0.86 -4.62 -10.49
N LYS A 149 -1.62 -4.07 -9.54
CA LYS A 149 -1.65 -2.61 -9.28
C LYS A 149 -0.31 -2.11 -8.76
N ALA A 150 0.28 -2.82 -7.80
CA ALA A 150 1.58 -2.47 -7.23
C ALA A 150 2.70 -2.48 -8.29
N LEU A 151 2.75 -3.52 -9.14
CA LEU A 151 3.77 -3.63 -10.20
C LEU A 151 3.61 -2.54 -11.26
N LEU A 152 2.39 -2.24 -11.68
CA LEU A 152 2.13 -1.13 -12.61
C LEU A 152 2.63 0.21 -12.03
N GLU A 153 2.33 0.47 -10.76
CA GLU A 153 2.76 1.70 -10.11
C GLU A 153 4.28 1.73 -9.88
N LEU A 154 4.91 0.59 -9.56
CA LEU A 154 6.36 0.49 -9.46
C LEU A 154 7.06 0.80 -10.79
N HIS A 155 6.50 0.37 -11.93
CA HIS A 155 7.03 0.74 -13.24
C HIS A 155 6.97 2.26 -13.49
N HIS A 156 5.87 2.92 -13.12
CA HIS A 156 5.79 4.38 -13.19
C HIS A 156 6.77 5.05 -12.20
N ALA A 157 6.84 4.54 -10.97
CA ALA A 157 7.74 5.02 -9.93
C ALA A 157 9.21 4.89 -10.33
N GLN A 158 9.59 3.84 -11.07
CA GLN A 158 10.94 3.68 -11.62
C GLN A 158 11.31 4.85 -12.52
N THR A 159 10.39 5.28 -13.38
CA THR A 159 10.59 6.47 -14.23
C THR A 159 10.68 7.74 -13.39
N ARG A 160 9.78 7.92 -12.41
CA ARG A 160 9.80 9.09 -11.49
C ARG A 160 11.03 9.12 -10.59
N ALA A 161 11.70 7.99 -10.38
CA ALA A 161 12.97 7.89 -9.69
C ALA A 161 14.19 8.20 -10.58
N GLY A 162 13.99 8.49 -11.88
CA GLY A 162 15.08 8.72 -12.83
C GLY A 162 15.78 7.44 -13.29
N LEU A 163 15.13 6.28 -13.12
CA LEU A 163 15.68 4.95 -13.40
C LEU A 163 14.92 4.22 -14.52
N GLY A 164 14.07 4.95 -15.26
CA GLY A 164 13.25 4.41 -16.34
C GLY A 164 14.10 3.67 -17.38
N GLY A 165 13.62 2.50 -17.83
CA GLY A 165 14.30 1.67 -18.83
C GLY A 165 15.45 0.81 -18.29
N LYS A 166 15.85 0.96 -17.02
CA LYS A 166 16.81 0.02 -16.40
C LYS A 166 16.17 -1.36 -16.21
N VAL A 167 16.86 -2.39 -16.67
CA VAL A 167 16.42 -3.78 -16.57
C VAL A 167 16.93 -4.51 -15.33
N VAL A 168 17.91 -3.91 -14.63
CA VAL A 168 18.44 -4.39 -13.34
C VAL A 168 18.57 -3.18 -12.42
N LEU A 169 18.18 -3.35 -11.16
CA LEU A 169 18.32 -2.34 -10.13
C LEU A 169 19.11 -2.93 -8.96
N SER A 170 20.03 -2.15 -8.41
CA SER A 170 20.62 -2.42 -7.10
C SER A 170 19.58 -2.22 -5.98
N ASP A 171 19.87 -2.74 -4.78
CA ASP A 171 18.98 -2.56 -3.61
C ASP A 171 18.70 -1.10 -3.28
N LEU A 172 19.72 -0.26 -3.40
CA LEU A 172 19.59 1.17 -3.18
C LEU A 172 18.67 1.81 -4.24
N GLU A 173 18.81 1.41 -5.50
CA GLU A 173 17.94 1.87 -6.57
C GLU A 173 16.50 1.38 -6.40
N GLN A 174 16.28 0.13 -5.96
CA GLN A 174 14.95 -0.37 -5.62
C GLN A 174 14.32 0.44 -4.48
N ALA A 175 15.09 0.82 -3.45
CA ALA A 175 14.62 1.72 -2.40
C ALA A 175 14.29 3.12 -2.94
N HIS A 176 15.04 3.64 -3.92
CA HIS A 176 14.67 4.90 -4.61
C HIS A 176 13.34 4.79 -5.35
N VAL A 177 13.10 3.66 -6.03
CA VAL A 177 11.81 3.38 -6.68
C VAL A 177 10.69 3.30 -5.63
N ALA A 178 10.90 2.62 -4.51
CA ALA A 178 9.93 2.54 -3.43
C ALA A 178 9.59 3.91 -2.81
N ILE A 179 10.57 4.82 -2.70
CA ILE A 179 10.33 6.20 -2.29
C ILE A 179 9.44 6.91 -3.31
N ALA A 180 9.72 6.76 -4.61
CA ALA A 180 8.89 7.36 -5.65
C ALA A 180 7.49 6.73 -5.72
N TYR A 181 7.35 5.45 -5.37
CA TYR A 181 6.06 4.76 -5.23
C TYR A 181 5.21 5.41 -4.13
N ASN A 182 5.80 5.63 -2.95
CA ASN A 182 5.09 6.19 -1.79
C ASN A 182 4.89 7.71 -1.86
N ALA A 183 5.93 8.46 -2.20
CA ALA A 183 5.95 9.93 -2.15
C ALA A 183 5.67 10.60 -3.50
N GLY A 184 5.45 9.80 -4.56
CA GLY A 184 5.22 10.28 -5.92
C GLY A 184 6.47 10.73 -6.68
N SER A 185 7.61 10.92 -6.02
CA SER A 185 8.89 11.28 -6.66
C SER A 185 10.08 10.90 -5.77
N PHE A 186 11.29 10.89 -6.36
CA PHE A 186 12.54 10.72 -5.62
C PHE A 186 13.43 11.95 -5.78
N ASN A 187 13.93 12.48 -4.66
CA ASN A 187 14.91 13.56 -4.65
C ASN A 187 16.32 13.03 -4.32
N PRO A 188 17.28 13.02 -5.28
CA PRO A 188 18.62 12.51 -5.04
C PRO A 188 19.37 13.18 -3.89
N SER A 189 19.13 14.47 -3.61
CA SER A 189 19.85 15.20 -2.54
C SER A 189 19.47 14.74 -1.13
N LYS A 190 18.32 14.08 -0.98
CA LYS A 190 17.84 13.54 0.30
C LYS A 190 18.19 12.07 0.50
N GLY A 191 18.58 11.35 -0.56
CA GLY A 191 18.83 9.90 -0.50
C GLY A 191 17.67 9.14 0.14
N LEU A 192 17.93 8.25 1.09
CA LEU A 192 16.90 7.47 1.79
C LEU A 192 16.06 8.27 2.80
N LYS A 193 16.45 9.50 3.14
CA LYS A 193 15.75 10.34 4.14
C LYS A 193 14.53 11.05 3.53
N GLN A 194 13.61 10.25 2.98
CA GLN A 194 12.42 10.70 2.27
C GLN A 194 11.19 9.88 2.65
N GLY A 195 10.01 10.48 2.46
CA GLY A 195 8.72 9.96 2.92
C GLY A 195 8.47 10.26 4.40
N PHE A 196 7.46 9.60 4.97
CA PHE A 196 7.09 9.79 6.37
C PHE A 196 8.25 9.41 7.30
N LYS A 197 8.52 10.26 8.31
CA LYS A 197 9.50 9.96 9.35
C LYS A 197 8.76 9.30 10.52
N ASP A 198 9.03 8.03 10.74
CA ASP A 198 8.50 7.32 11.88
C ASP A 198 9.04 7.93 13.18
N LYS A 199 8.13 8.28 14.09
CA LYS A 199 8.49 8.95 15.34
C LYS A 199 9.11 7.98 16.35
N GLY A 200 8.78 6.69 16.27
CA GLY A 200 9.30 5.68 17.19
C GLY A 200 10.77 5.36 16.93
N SER A 201 11.11 5.04 15.69
CA SER A 201 12.46 4.69 15.25
C SER A 201 13.32 5.91 14.87
N GLY A 202 12.70 7.04 14.54
CA GLY A 202 13.37 8.21 13.99
C GLY A 202 13.83 8.04 12.53
N LYS A 203 13.48 6.93 11.87
CA LYS A 203 13.83 6.63 10.48
C LYS A 203 12.79 7.16 9.51
N PHE A 204 13.24 7.50 8.30
CA PHE A 204 12.36 7.83 7.18
C PHE A 204 11.87 6.56 6.47
N TYR A 205 10.74 6.66 5.76
CA TYR A 205 10.19 5.59 4.93
C TYR A 205 11.25 4.93 4.04
N GLY A 206 12.09 5.72 3.35
CA GLY A 206 13.14 5.18 2.49
C GLY A 206 14.19 4.36 3.24
N GLU A 207 14.55 4.78 4.47
CA GLU A 207 15.47 4.02 5.34
C GLU A 207 14.82 2.71 5.79
N LEU A 208 13.54 2.74 6.17
CA LEU A 208 12.79 1.55 6.59
C LEU A 208 12.65 0.54 5.45
N ILE A 209 12.33 0.97 4.23
CA ILE A 209 12.27 0.07 3.07
C ILE A 209 13.62 -0.62 2.86
N PHE A 210 14.72 0.12 2.86
CA PHE A 210 16.04 -0.45 2.64
C PHE A 210 16.41 -1.47 3.73
N ASP A 211 16.11 -1.16 4.99
CA ASP A 211 16.29 -2.08 6.11
C ASP A 211 15.44 -3.35 5.95
N TYR A 212 14.18 -3.20 5.54
CA TYR A 212 13.27 -4.32 5.33
C TYR A 212 13.70 -5.21 4.16
N MET A 213 14.21 -4.64 3.07
CA MET A 213 14.79 -5.42 1.98
C MET A 213 15.99 -6.23 2.47
N THR A 214 16.88 -5.60 3.22
CA THR A 214 18.07 -6.26 3.80
C THR A 214 17.67 -7.40 4.73
N MET A 215 16.70 -7.16 5.61
CA MET A 215 16.16 -8.18 6.51
C MET A 215 15.49 -9.32 5.72
N SER A 216 14.70 -8.98 4.71
CA SER A 216 13.98 -9.93 3.86
C SER A 216 14.93 -10.93 3.19
N LYS A 217 16.10 -10.48 2.73
CA LYS A 217 17.12 -11.34 2.09
C LYS A 217 17.69 -12.41 3.01
N SER A 218 17.67 -12.16 4.32
CA SER A 218 18.21 -13.09 5.33
C SER A 218 17.25 -14.21 5.74
N LEU A 219 16.01 -14.22 5.21
CA LEU A 219 14.91 -15.09 5.68
C LEU A 219 14.63 -16.30 4.79
#